data_AF-A0A2W6BKL7-F1
#
_entry.id   AF-A0A2W6BKL7-F1
#
_cell.length_a   1.000
_cell.length_b   1.000
_cell.length_c   1.000
_cell.angle_alpha   90.00
_cell.angle_beta   90.00
_cell.angle_gamma   90.00
#
_symmetry.space_group_name_H-M   'P 1'
#
loop_
_entity.id
_entity.type
_entity.pdbx_description
1 polymer ?
#
loop_
_entity_poly.entity_id
_entity_poly.type
_entity_poly.pdbx_seq_one_letter_code
_entity_poly.pdbx_strand_id
1 'polypeptide(L)' 'MLTDAQYSRLRSECARTGVSLAELIRRALDQQYEQLSDVDRRRLLDSAFGAWAGREEDGAEYVDRIRTGTTRRLSGAR' A
#
# COMPACT_ATOMS: atom_id res chain seq x y z
N MET A 1 3.17 -11.52 -4.30
CA MET A 1 2.91 -11.82 -5.72
C MET A 1 1.60 -12.60 -5.80
N LEU A 2 0.73 -12.29 -6.77
CA LEU A 2 -0.52 -13.03 -6.97
C LEU A 2 -0.22 -14.37 -7.65
N THR A 3 -0.95 -15.41 -7.31
CA THR A 3 -0.94 -16.66 -8.08
C THR A 3 -1.74 -16.52 -9.37
N ASP A 4 -1.49 -17.38 -10.35
CA ASP A 4 -2.23 -17.37 -11.63
C ASP A 4 -3.73 -17.56 -11.42
N ALA A 5 -4.13 -18.39 -10.45
CA ALA A 5 -5.53 -18.58 -10.08
C ALA A 5 -6.16 -17.31 -9.51
N GLN A 6 -5.44 -16.57 -8.66
CA GLN A 6 -5.90 -15.29 -8.12
C GLN A 6 -6.03 -14.23 -9.23
N TYR A 7 -5.04 -14.16 -10.13
CA TYR A 7 -5.07 -13.24 -11.25
C TYR A 7 -6.22 -13.55 -12.21
N SER A 8 -6.41 -14.82 -12.57
CA SER A 8 -7.53 -15.27 -13.42
C SER A 8 -8.88 -14.88 -12.82
N ARG A 9 -9.05 -15.06 -11.51
CA ARG A 9 -10.28 -14.65 -10.82
C ARG A 9 -10.53 -13.14 -10.91
N LEU A 10 -9.50 -12.30 -10.74
CA LEU A 10 -9.62 -10.86 -10.91
C LEU A 10 -10.00 -10.48 -12.36
N ARG A 11 -9.47 -11.18 -13.36
CA ARG A 11 -9.84 -10.95 -14.77
C ARG A 11 -11.29 -11.30 -15.04
N SER A 12 -11.78 -12.41 -14.50
CA SER A 12 -13.20 -12.78 -14.58
C SER A 12 -14.10 -11.73 -13.92
N GLU A 13 -13.70 -11.20 -12.77
CA GLU A 13 -14.43 -10.13 -12.09
C GLU A 13 -14.43 -8.82 -12.90
N CYS A 14 -13.32 -8.46 -13.55
CA CYS A 14 -13.27 -7.32 -14.46
C CYS A 14 -14.26 -7.49 -15.62
N ALA A 15 -14.30 -8.69 -16.22
CA ALA A 15 -15.25 -9.00 -17.30
C ALA A 15 -16.71 -8.94 -16.83
N ARG A 16 -17.00 -9.45 -15.64
CA ARG A 16 -18.34 -9.46 -15.05
C ARG A 16 -18.85 -8.07 -14.69
N THR A 17 -17.97 -7.18 -14.24
CA THR A 17 -18.33 -5.84 -13.72
C THR A 17 -18.12 -4.72 -14.73
N GLY A 18 -17.34 -4.96 -15.79
CA GLY A 18 -16.98 -3.96 -16.80
C GLY A 18 -15.95 -2.92 -16.33
N VAL A 19 -15.34 -3.09 -15.14
CA VAL A 19 -14.33 -2.16 -14.63
C VAL A 19 -12.91 -2.67 -14.92
N SER A 20 -11.95 -1.75 -14.94
CA SER A 20 -10.55 -2.10 -15.10
C SER A 20 -10.00 -2.79 -13.84
N LEU A 21 -8.91 -3.55 -14.01
CA LEU A 21 -8.23 -4.20 -12.88
C LEU A 21 -7.75 -3.20 -11.83
N ALA A 22 -7.27 -2.03 -12.28
CA ALA A 22 -6.84 -0.95 -11.38
C ALA A 22 -8.01 -0.42 -10.54
N GLU A 23 -9.18 -0.24 -11.16
CA GLU A 23 -10.40 0.20 -10.45
C GLU A 23 -10.89 -0.85 -9.47
N LEU A 24 -10.81 -2.13 -9.83
CA LEU A 24 -11.20 -3.23 -8.95
C LEU A 24 -10.28 -3.32 -7.72
N ILE A 25 -8.97 -3.15 -7.92
CA ILE A 25 -7.99 -3.05 -6.82
C ILE A 25 -8.27 -1.82 -5.95
N ARG A 26 -8.50 -0.65 -6.57
CA ARG A 26 -8.80 0.59 -5.82
C ARG A 26 -9.99 0.41 -4.90
N ARG A 27 -11.11 -0.13 -5.39
CA ARG A 27 -12.30 -0.39 -4.56
C ARG A 27 -12.03 -1.38 -3.44
N ALA A 28 -11.26 -2.44 -3.71
CA ALA A 28 -10.89 -3.40 -2.69
C ALA A 28 -10.03 -2.75 -1.58
N LEU A 29 -9.11 -1.84 -1.95
CA LEU A 29 -8.34 -1.07 -0.99
C LEU A 29 -9.22 -0.08 -0.22
N ASP A 30 -10.09 0.66 -0.89
CA ASP A 30 -11.01 1.61 -0.25
C ASP A 30 -11.93 0.91 0.76
N GLN A 31 -12.39 -0.31 0.44
CA GLN A 31 -13.19 -1.14 1.35
C GLN A 31 -12.36 -1.69 2.51
N GLN A 32 -11.16 -2.19 2.25
CA GLN A 32 -10.33 -2.85 3.26
C GLN A 32 -9.69 -1.85 4.23
N TYR A 33 -9.33 -0.67 3.73
CA TYR A 33 -8.77 0.43 4.49
C TYR A 33 -9.82 1.52 4.74
N GLU A 34 -11.05 1.08 5.01
CA GLU A 34 -12.25 1.89 5.22
C GLU A 34 -11.92 3.24 5.88
N GLN A 35 -12.46 4.32 5.32
CA GLN A 35 -12.03 5.66 5.70
C GLN A 35 -12.29 5.90 7.18
N LEU A 36 -11.21 6.20 7.91
CA LEU A 36 -11.28 6.74 9.26
C LEU A 36 -12.35 7.85 9.31
N SER A 37 -13.12 7.90 10.39
CA SER A 37 -13.99 9.04 10.63
C SER A 37 -13.18 10.33 10.52
N ASP A 38 -13.78 11.45 10.11
CA ASP A 38 -13.05 12.72 10.00
C ASP A 38 -12.31 13.08 11.31
N VAL A 39 -12.89 12.71 12.45
CA VAL A 39 -12.29 12.87 13.78
C VAL A 39 -11.05 11.99 13.95
N ASP A 40 -11.12 10.71 13.60
CA ASP A 40 -9.98 9.80 13.74
C ASP A 40 -8.88 10.10 12.72
N ARG A 41 -9.27 10.52 11.50
CA ARG A 41 -8.35 11.03 10.48
C ARG A 41 -7.62 12.26 11.00
N ARG A 42 -8.33 13.21 11.62
CA ARG A 42 -7.71 14.41 12.19
C ARG A 42 -6.75 14.06 13.31
N ARG A 43 -7.15 13.20 14.25
CA ARG A 43 -6.29 12.70 15.33
C ARG A 43 -5.03 12.02 14.79
N LEU A 44 -5.17 11.20 13.74
CA LEU A 44 -4.02 10.54 13.12
C LEU A 44 -3.06 11.57 12.51
N LEU A 45 -3.57 12.56 11.77
CA LEU A 45 -2.76 13.62 11.20
C LEU A 45 -2.04 14.45 12.26
N ASP A 46 -2.75 14.83 13.33
CA ASP A 46 -2.16 15.56 14.46
C ASP A 46 -1.08 14.72 15.16
N SER A 47 -1.31 13.39 15.32
CA SER A 47 -0.32 12.47 15.91
C SER A 47 0.94 12.27 15.04
N ALA A 48 0.78 12.37 13.73
CA ALA A 48 1.87 12.22 12.76
C ALA A 48 2.59 13.55 12.47
N PHE A 49 2.04 14.67 12.95
CA PHE A 49 2.62 15.99 12.72
C PHE A 49 4.02 16.06 13.35
N GLY A 50 5.02 16.40 12.53
CA GLY A 50 6.41 16.43 12.99
C GLY A 50 7.06 15.06 13.17
N ALA A 51 6.45 13.95 12.75
CA ALA A 51 7.06 12.61 12.83
C ALA A 51 8.42 12.47 12.12
N TRP A 52 8.71 13.41 11.21
CA TRP A 52 9.97 13.52 10.47
C TRP A 52 10.82 14.71 10.90
N ALA A 53 10.36 15.53 11.86
CA ALA A 53 11.11 16.68 12.33
C ALA A 53 12.38 16.22 13.09
N GLY A 54 13.50 16.89 12.83
CA GLY A 54 14.78 16.58 13.49
C GLY A 54 15.47 15.32 12.99
N ARG A 55 14.97 14.68 11.91
CA ARG A 55 15.74 13.65 11.22
C ARG A 55 16.76 14.31 10.30
N GLU A 56 18.02 13.87 10.43
CA GLU A 56 19.12 14.29 9.57
C GLU A 56 19.25 13.41 8.31
N GLU A 57 18.53 12.27 8.26
CA GLU A 57 18.55 11.37 7.10
C GLU A 57 17.84 12.02 5.90
N ASP A 58 18.50 12.07 4.75
CA ASP A 58 17.86 12.49 3.51
C ASP A 58 16.80 11.46 3.08
N GLY A 59 15.71 11.94 2.48
CA GLY A 59 14.62 11.09 2.02
C GLY A 59 15.08 10.04 1.01
N ALA A 60 16.05 10.37 0.15
CA ALA A 60 16.60 9.41 -0.81
C ALA A 60 17.40 8.32 -0.09
N GLU A 61 18.27 8.69 0.86
CA GLU A 61 19.06 7.77 1.68
C GLU A 61 18.18 6.84 2.51
N TYR A 62 17.11 7.38 3.11
CA TYR A 62 16.11 6.60 3.84
C TYR A 62 15.47 5.53 2.94
N VAL A 63 15.02 5.92 1.74
CA VAL A 63 14.36 5.00 0.80
C VAL A 63 15.32 3.92 0.32
N ASP A 64 16.57 4.26 0.01
CA ASP A 64 17.57 3.30 -0.46
C ASP A 64 17.92 2.27 0.62
N ARG A 65 18.00 2.69 1.88
CA ARG A 65 18.14 1.78 3.04
C ARG A 65 16.94 0.84 3.18
N ILE A 66 15.72 1.36 3.05
CA ILE A 66 14.50 0.54 3.13
C ILE A 66 14.42 -0.47 1.99
N ARG A 67 14.76 -0.05 0.75
CA ARG A 67 14.72 -0.90 -0.44
C ARG A 67 15.72 -2.04 -0.36
N THR A 68 16.96 -1.76 0.04
CA THR A 68 17.98 -2.80 0.22
C THR A 68 17.57 -3.81 1.30
N GLY A 69 16.96 -3.36 2.40
CA GLY A 69 16.38 -4.22 3.43
C GLY A 69 15.20 -5.06 2.93
N THR A 70 14.29 -4.47 2.15
CA THR A 70 13.13 -5.17 1.57
C THR A 70 13.56 -6.21 0.55
N THR A 71 14.48 -5.86 -0.34
CA THR A 71 15.07 -6.78 -1.33
C THR A 71 15.72 -7.98 -0.64
N ARG A 72 16.46 -7.76 0.44
CA ARG A 72 17.07 -8.85 1.24
C ARG A 72 16.04 -9.80 1.84
N ARG A 73 14.92 -9.28 2.35
CA ARG A 73 13.83 -10.10 2.91
C ARG A 73 13.12 -10.91 1.84
N LEU A 74 12.94 -10.33 0.66
CA LEU A 74 12.32 -11.00 -0.48
C LEU A 74 13.24 -12.06 -1.11
N SER A 75 14.56 -11.87 -1.07
CA SER A 75 15.53 -12.83 -1.61
C SER A 75 15.89 -13.96 -0.62
N GLY A 76 15.80 -13.71 0.69
CA GLY A 76 15.99 -14.73 1.74
C GLY A 76 14.76 -15.61 2.02
N ALA A 77 13.61 -15.31 1.42
CA ALA A 77 12.38 -16.11 1.52
C ALA A 77 12.29 -17.22 0.45
N ARG A 78 13.43 -17.84 0.11
CA ARG A 78 13.52 -18.97 -0.83
C ARG A 78 13.83 -20.26 -0.10
#